data_AF-A0AAW3U1A7-F1
#
_entry.id   AF-A0AAW3U1A7-F1
#
_cell.length_a   1.000
_cell.length_b   1.000
_cell.length_c   1.000
_cell.angle_alpha   90.00
_cell.angle_beta   90.00
_cell.angle_gamma   90.00
#
_symmetry.space_group_name_H-M   'P 1'
#
loop_
_entity.id
_entity.type
_entity.pdbx_description
1 polymer ?
#
loop_
_entity_poly.entity_id
_entity_poly.type
_entity_poly.pdbx_seq_one_letter_code
_entity_poly.pdbx_strand_id
1 'polypeptide(L)'
;MSTDKNREFWLSSIQSLENDLAQARDRLAEYDQAPERFQFDTVEDASGVLGDVLWSRAHADCEGSYNCGDDEYRQECYVQGVKHVAIFTADYNRHDKTYYYIDFWNCRVEVV
;
A
#
# COMPACT_ATOMS: atom_id res chain seq x y z
N MET A 1 -26.93 8.32 -39.82
CA MET A 1 -26.96 7.31 -38.73
C MET A 1 -27.43 8.02 -37.47
N SER A 2 -28.47 7.50 -36.81
CA SER A 2 -29.13 8.16 -35.67
C SER A 2 -28.13 8.55 -34.58
N THR A 3 -28.19 9.79 -34.09
CA THR A 3 -27.39 10.31 -32.97
C THR A 3 -27.46 9.43 -31.73
N ASP A 4 -28.54 8.68 -31.55
CA ASP A 4 -28.74 7.74 -30.45
C ASP A 4 -27.77 6.56 -30.50
N LYS A 5 -27.47 6.03 -31.69
CA LYS A 5 -26.51 4.92 -31.86
C LYS A 5 -25.08 5.33 -31.52
N ASN A 6 -24.71 6.56 -31.85
CA ASN A 6 -23.39 7.10 -31.50
C ASN A 6 -23.29 7.33 -29.99
N ARG A 7 -24.36 7.83 -29.35
CA ARG A 7 -24.41 8.02 -27.90
C ARG A 7 -24.28 6.69 -27.15
N GLU A 8 -25.03 5.66 -27.54
CA GLU A 8 -24.95 4.32 -26.95
C GLU A 8 -23.55 3.72 -27.12
N PHE A 9 -22.95 3.87 -28.30
CA PHE A 9 -21.58 3.43 -28.54
C PHE A 9 -20.58 4.16 -27.62
N TRP A 10 -20.66 5.50 -27.48
CA TRP A 10 -19.74 6.25 -26.61
C TRP A 10 -19.92 5.88 -25.14
N LEU A 11 -21.15 5.69 -24.67
CA LEU A 11 -21.41 5.23 -23.30
C LEU A 11 -20.83 3.84 -23.04
N SER A 12 -21.00 2.90 -23.97
CA SER A 12 -20.38 1.58 -23.87
C SER A 12 -18.86 1.65 -23.89
N SER A 13 -18.29 2.57 -24.68
CA SER A 13 -16.84 2.76 -24.75
C SER A 13 -16.28 3.34 -23.44
N ILE A 14 -16.98 4.33 -22.85
CA ILE A 14 -16.62 4.89 -21.54
C ILE A 14 -16.62 3.79 -20.49
N GLN A 15 -17.70 2.99 -20.41
CA GLN A 15 -17.78 1.91 -19.44
C GLN A 15 -16.64 0.88 -19.60
N SER A 16 -16.27 0.54 -20.84
CA SER A 16 -15.13 -0.35 -21.09
C SER A 16 -13.82 0.25 -20.59
N LEU A 17 -13.56 1.52 -20.89
CA LEU A 17 -12.33 2.20 -20.47
C LEU A 17 -12.26 2.37 -18.95
N GLU A 18 -13.40 2.60 -18.29
CA GLU A 18 -13.48 2.65 -16.83
C GLU A 18 -13.15 1.29 -16.21
N ASN A 19 -13.65 0.19 -16.80
CA ASN A 19 -13.32 -1.17 -16.37
C ASN A 19 -11.84 -1.51 -16.58
N ASP A 20 -11.28 -1.10 -17.72
CA ASP A 20 -9.85 -1.30 -18.02
C ASP A 20 -8.97 -0.49 -17.05
N LEU A 21 -9.35 0.75 -16.74
CA LEU A 21 -8.67 1.58 -15.75
C LEU A 21 -8.73 0.98 -14.35
N ALA A 22 -9.89 0.46 -13.94
CA ALA A 22 -10.04 -0.23 -12.65
C ALA A 22 -9.09 -1.44 -12.57
N GLN A 23 -9.09 -2.31 -13.58
CA GLN A 23 -8.19 -3.47 -13.63
C GLN A 23 -6.70 -3.07 -13.64
N ALA A 24 -6.34 -1.98 -14.33
CA ALA A 24 -4.96 -1.50 -14.34
C ALA A 24 -4.52 -1.01 -12.95
N ARG A 25 -5.42 -0.34 -12.22
CA ARG A 25 -5.17 0.09 -10.83
C ARG A 25 -4.99 -1.10 -9.90
N ASP A 26 -5.85 -2.11 -10.02
CA ASP A 26 -5.78 -3.32 -9.20
C ASP A 26 -4.44 -4.04 -9.42
N ARG A 27 -4.03 -4.23 -10.69
CA ARG A 27 -2.73 -4.84 -11.03
C ARG A 27 -1.54 -4.04 -10.53
N LEU A 28 -1.63 -2.70 -10.55
CA LEU A 28 -0.57 -1.85 -10.01
C LEU A 28 -0.47 -2.00 -8.49
N ALA A 29 -1.61 -2.04 -7.79
CA ALA A 29 -1.64 -2.27 -6.35
C ALA A 29 -1.08 -3.65 -5.97
N GLU A 30 -1.42 -4.70 -6.73
CA GLU A 30 -0.84 -6.04 -6.57
C GLU A 30 0.68 -6.02 -6.78
N TYR A 31 1.16 -5.34 -7.83
CA TYR A 31 2.59 -5.22 -8.11
C TYR A 31 3.36 -4.45 -7.03
N ASP A 32 2.78 -3.36 -6.51
CA ASP A 32 3.39 -2.55 -5.45
C ASP A 32 3.54 -3.31 -4.12
N GLN A 33 2.75 -4.37 -3.92
CA GLN A 33 2.81 -5.26 -2.77
C GLN A 33 3.53 -6.59 -3.04
N ALA A 34 3.91 -6.88 -4.30
CA ALA A 34 4.52 -8.14 -4.67
C ALA A 34 5.91 -8.31 -3.99
N PRO A 35 6.20 -9.45 -3.34
CA PRO A 35 7.49 -9.68 -2.70
C PRO A 35 8.66 -9.63 -3.69
N GLU A 36 8.42 -9.97 -4.95
CA GLU A 36 9.44 -9.96 -6.02
C GLU A 36 10.00 -8.56 -6.29
N ARG A 37 9.24 -7.50 -5.97
CA ARG A 37 9.69 -6.10 -6.07
C ARG A 37 10.70 -5.75 -4.98
N PHE A 38 10.73 -6.51 -3.90
CA PHE A 38 11.50 -6.26 -2.69
C PHE A 38 12.58 -7.32 -2.49
N GLN A 39 13.70 -7.13 -3.18
CA GLN A 39 14.88 -8.00 -3.12
C GLN A 39 16.01 -7.26 -2.42
N PHE A 40 16.55 -7.84 -1.35
CA PHE A 40 17.59 -7.22 -0.53
C PHE A 40 18.76 -8.16 -0.27
N ASP A 41 19.94 -7.58 -0.04
CA ASP A 41 21.15 -8.32 0.32
C ASP A 41 21.22 -8.61 1.82
N THR A 42 20.60 -7.76 2.65
CA THR A 42 20.59 -7.92 4.11
C THR A 42 19.22 -7.62 4.72
N VAL A 43 19.01 -8.15 5.93
CA VAL A 43 17.83 -7.89 6.76
C VAL A 43 17.74 -6.41 7.17
N GLU A 44 18.89 -5.76 7.38
CA GLU A 44 18.97 -4.34 7.74
C GLU A 44 18.50 -3.45 6.58
N ASP A 45 18.94 -3.73 5.35
CA ASP A 45 18.47 -3.03 4.15
C ASP A 45 16.96 -3.19 3.95
N ALA A 46 16.47 -4.43 4.11
CA ALA A 46 15.04 -4.72 4.04
C ALA A 46 14.25 -3.94 5.08
N SER A 47 14.72 -3.91 6.33
CA SER A 47 14.07 -3.19 7.42
C SER A 47 14.06 -1.68 7.22
N GLY A 48 15.13 -1.10 6.68
CA GLY A 48 15.20 0.34 6.41
C GLY A 48 14.22 0.76 5.32
N VAL A 49 14.29 0.09 4.16
CA VAL A 49 13.44 0.43 3.00
C VAL A 49 11.97 0.11 3.28
N LEU A 50 11.68 -1.08 3.82
CA LEU A 50 10.29 -1.47 4.12
C LEU A 50 9.74 -0.72 5.32
N GLY A 51 10.59 -0.28 6.25
CA GLY A 51 10.22 0.64 7.32
C GLY A 51 9.62 1.94 6.77
N ASP A 52 10.30 2.59 5.83
CA ASP A 52 9.82 3.84 5.21
C ASP A 52 8.52 3.64 4.40
N VAL A 53 8.43 2.52 3.68
CA VAL A 53 7.23 2.15 2.91
C VAL A 53 6.04 1.93 3.84
N LEU A 54 6.22 1.14 4.90
CA LEU A 54 5.14 0.81 5.84
C LEU A 54 4.79 1.99 6.74
N TRP A 55 5.75 2.81 7.13
CA TRP A 55 5.50 4.08 7.81
C TRP A 55 4.63 5.01 6.96
N SER A 56 4.94 5.14 5.67
CA SER A 56 4.16 5.98 4.75
C SER A 56 2.70 5.49 4.63
N ARG A 57 2.48 4.17 4.62
CA ARG A 57 1.14 3.56 4.65
C ARG A 57 0.43 3.87 5.98
N ALA A 58 1.10 3.59 7.10
CA ALA A 58 0.57 3.83 8.44
C ALA A 58 0.24 5.30 8.71
N HIS A 59 1.03 6.23 8.15
CA HIS A 59 0.81 7.66 8.24
C HIS A 59 -0.38 8.11 7.38
N ALA A 60 -0.52 7.58 6.16
CA ALA A 60 -1.68 7.86 5.31
C ALA A 60 -3.00 7.36 5.92
N ASP A 61 -2.97 6.20 6.57
CA ASP A 61 -4.11 5.62 7.28
C ASP A 61 -4.42 6.34 8.61
N CYS A 62 -3.47 7.13 9.13
CA CYS A 62 -3.63 7.87 10.38
C CYS A 62 -3.96 9.35 10.15
N GLU A 63 -2.96 10.15 9.80
CA GLU A 63 -3.13 11.59 9.62
C GLU A 63 -3.91 11.92 8.35
N GLY A 64 -3.76 11.10 7.31
CA GLY A 64 -4.50 11.26 6.06
C GLY A 64 -6.00 10.98 6.18
N SER A 65 -6.40 10.19 7.18
CA SER A 65 -7.77 9.69 7.35
C SER A 65 -8.43 10.05 8.70
N TYR A 66 -7.71 10.76 9.58
CA TYR A 66 -8.16 11.23 10.91
C TYR A 66 -8.61 10.12 11.88
N ASN A 67 -8.11 8.91 11.69
CA ASN A 67 -8.33 7.74 12.55
C ASN A 67 -7.00 7.20 13.08
N CYS A 68 -7.07 6.25 14.01
CA CYS A 68 -5.94 5.35 14.20
C CYS A 68 -5.88 4.43 12.98
N GLY A 69 -4.70 4.27 12.39
CA GLY A 69 -4.46 3.21 11.43
C GLY A 69 -4.42 1.83 12.11
N ASP A 70 -3.99 0.81 11.38
CA ASP A 70 -3.78 -0.52 11.94
C ASP A 70 -2.57 -0.58 12.90
N ASP A 71 -2.63 -1.44 13.91
CA ASP A 71 -1.52 -1.64 14.85
C ASP A 71 -0.28 -2.27 14.17
N GLU A 72 -0.49 -3.02 13.08
CA GLU A 72 0.56 -3.75 12.39
C GLU A 72 0.37 -3.75 10.87
N TYR A 73 1.43 -3.40 10.13
CA TYR A 73 1.51 -3.45 8.68
C TYR A 73 2.57 -4.45 8.24
N ARG A 74 2.25 -5.24 7.22
CA ARG A 74 3.12 -6.31 6.73
C ARG A 74 3.50 -6.12 5.28
N GLN A 75 4.72 -6.50 4.93
CA GLN A 75 5.19 -6.55 3.55
C GLN A 75 6.13 -7.74 3.37
N GLU A 76 5.75 -8.67 2.48
CA GLU A 76 6.63 -9.76 2.10
C GLU A 76 7.79 -9.25 1.24
N CYS A 77 8.96 -9.89 1.38
CA CYS A 77 10.16 -9.58 0.62
C CYS A 77 11.08 -10.81 0.53
N TYR A 78 12.20 -10.64 -0.16
CA TYR A 78 13.27 -11.63 -0.21
C TYR A 78 14.57 -11.00 0.27
N VAL A 79 15.28 -11.72 1.13
CA VAL A 79 16.64 -11.38 1.57
C VAL A 79 17.54 -12.53 1.14
N GLN A 80 18.49 -12.25 0.24
CA GLN A 80 19.37 -13.27 -0.36
C GLN A 80 18.60 -14.48 -0.94
N GLY A 81 17.43 -14.22 -1.52
CA GLY A 81 16.55 -15.25 -2.10
C GLY A 81 15.72 -16.05 -1.10
N VAL A 82 15.84 -15.79 0.21
CA VAL A 82 14.99 -16.39 1.25
C VAL A 82 13.80 -15.48 1.51
N LYS A 83 12.60 -16.04 1.52
CA LYS A 83 11.36 -15.27 1.77
C LYS A 83 11.32 -14.79 3.22
N HIS A 84 11.04 -13.51 3.39
CA HIS A 84 10.89 -12.84 4.67
C HIS A 84 9.61 -12.00 4.67
N VAL A 85 9.20 -11.56 5.86
CA VAL A 85 8.14 -10.59 6.07
C VAL A 85 8.68 -9.44 6.92
N ALA A 86 8.59 -8.23 6.39
CA ALA A 86 8.74 -7.02 7.20
C ALA A 86 7.44 -6.76 7.94
N ILE A 87 7.57 -6.52 9.24
CA ILE A 87 6.47 -6.26 10.15
C ILE A 87 6.74 -4.90 10.79
N PHE A 88 5.89 -3.94 10.48
CA PHE A 88 5.90 -2.61 11.04
C PHE A 88 4.79 -2.49 12.07
N THR A 89 5.15 -2.12 13.30
CA THR A 89 4.20 -1.89 14.39
C THR A 89 4.20 -0.40 14.70
N ALA A 90 3.01 0.20 14.80
CA ALA A 90 2.85 1.61 15.18
C ALA A 90 1.99 1.75 16.42
N ASP A 91 2.45 2.61 17.34
CA ASP A 91 1.65 3.10 18.45
C ASP A 91 1.19 4.52 18.11
N TYR A 92 -0.12 4.72 18.14
CA TYR A 92 -0.74 6.00 17.85
C TYR A 92 -1.02 6.78 19.12
N ASN A 93 -0.73 8.07 19.09
CA ASN A 93 -1.11 9.01 20.13
C ASN A 93 -1.89 10.17 19.50
N ARG A 94 -2.33 11.12 20.32
CA ARG A 94 -3.27 12.15 19.92
C ARG A 94 -2.75 13.53 20.32
N HIS A 95 -2.63 14.41 19.34
CA HIS A 95 -2.14 15.77 19.57
C HIS A 95 -3.21 16.63 20.28
N ASP A 96 -4.50 16.41 20.00
CA ASP A 96 -5.65 17.11 20.59
C ASP A 96 -6.95 16.29 20.48
N LYS A 97 -8.15 16.90 20.52
CA LYS A 97 -9.42 16.18 20.28
C LYS A 97 -9.73 15.91 18.81
N THR A 98 -8.77 16.09 17.89
CA THR A 98 -9.05 16.19 16.46
C THR A 98 -8.10 15.35 15.61
N TYR A 99 -6.82 15.20 15.99
CA TYR A 99 -5.81 14.54 15.16
C TYR A 99 -5.01 13.44 15.91
N TYR A 100 -4.82 12.30 15.25
CA TYR A 100 -3.91 11.23 15.68
C TYR A 100 -2.56 11.36 14.96
N TYR A 101 -1.48 10.86 15.56
CA TYR A 101 -0.15 10.79 14.97
C TYR A 101 0.57 9.51 15.42
N ILE A 102 1.60 9.08 14.70
CA ILE A 102 2.44 7.95 15.09
C ILE A 102 3.46 8.43 16.15
N ASP A 103 3.32 7.94 17.38
CA ASP A 103 4.16 8.34 18.52
C ASP A 103 5.41 7.46 18.64
N PHE A 104 5.25 6.17 18.35
CA PHE A 104 6.33 5.21 18.31
C PHE A 104 6.09 4.23 17.17
N TRP A 105 7.19 3.76 16.57
CA TRP A 105 7.13 2.70 15.59
C TRP A 105 8.38 1.84 15.64
N ASN A 106 8.23 0.60 15.19
CA ASN A 106 9.33 -0.34 15.01
C ASN A 106 9.10 -1.15 13.74
N CYS A 107 10.16 -1.38 12.97
CA CYS A 107 10.14 -2.30 11.85
C CYS A 107 11.11 -3.44 12.14
N ARG A 108 10.64 -4.67 11.99
CA ARG A 108 11.45 -5.89 12.10
C ARG A 108 11.21 -6.76 10.88
N VAL A 109 12.19 -7.59 10.55
CA VAL A 109 12.11 -8.50 9.41
C VAL A 109 12.33 -9.93 9.91
N GLU A 110 11.37 -10.80 9.60
CA GLU A 110 11.33 -12.19 10.07
C GLU A 110 11.34 -13.15 8.87
N VAL A 111 11.98 -14.31 9.01
CA VAL A 111 11.94 -15.38 8.00
C VAL A 111 10.53 -15.98 7.97
N VAL A 112 10.02 -16.26 6.77
CA VAL A 112 8.70 -16.91 6.54
C VAL A 112 8.83 -18.42 6.49
#